data_AF-A0AAW9A6T5-F1
#
_entry.id   AF-A0AAW9A6T5-F1
#
_cell.length_a   1.000
_cell.length_b   1.000
_cell.length_c   1.000
_cell.angle_alpha   90.00
_cell.angle_beta   90.00
_cell.angle_gamma   90.00
#
_symmetry.space_group_name_H-M   'P 1'
#
loop_
_entity.id
_entity.type
_entity.pdbx_description
1 polymer ?
#
loop_
_entity_poly.entity_id
_entity_poly.type
_entity_poly.pdbx_seq_one_letter_code
_entity_poly.pdbx_strand_id
1 'polypeptide(L)'
;MANQKAIFAGGCFWCMVKPFDRYDGVISVVSGYTGGDVENPSYELVCTNTTGHREAVEITFDDEVITYEELLSIFWRQIDPTDSGGQFFDRGESYQTAIFTNSPEQYEKALHSKIELETSGKFSKSIQTEILPAKPFYPAEEGHQDYYLKNPSHYNHYAIGSGRESFKINHWGEDE
;
A
#
# COMPACT_ATOMS: atom_id res chain seq x y z
N MET A 1 -21.44 4.78 -12.39
CA MET A 1 -20.69 3.67 -11.77
C MET A 1 -19.62 3.16 -12.73
N ALA A 2 -18.51 3.87 -12.82
CA ALA A 2 -17.30 3.42 -13.51
C ALA A 2 -16.31 2.99 -12.42
N ASN A 3 -16.27 1.70 -12.11
CA ASN A 3 -15.35 1.20 -11.08
C ASN A 3 -13.90 1.43 -11.55
N GLN A 4 -13.10 2.07 -10.71
CA GLN A 4 -11.69 2.30 -10.94
C GLN A 4 -10.83 1.40 -10.07
N LYS A 5 -9.55 1.26 -10.45
CA LYS A 5 -8.56 0.49 -9.71
C LYS A 5 -7.42 1.38 -9.23
N ALA A 6 -7.04 1.22 -7.96
CA ALA A 6 -5.85 1.80 -7.37
C ALA A 6 -4.91 0.69 -6.89
N ILE A 7 -3.61 0.82 -7.12
CA ILE A 7 -2.63 -0.19 -6.71
C ILE A 7 -1.55 0.47 -5.85
N PHE A 8 -1.41 0.00 -4.62
CA PHE A 8 -0.49 0.57 -3.64
C PHE A 8 0.40 -0.51 -3.02
N ALA A 9 1.72 -0.30 -3.08
CA ALA A 9 2.71 -1.05 -2.32
C ALA A 9 3.12 -0.23 -1.09
N GLY A 10 2.96 -0.83 0.09
CA GLY A 10 3.10 -0.13 1.36
C GLY A 10 3.75 -0.97 2.46
N GLY A 11 4.66 -1.87 2.09
CA GLY A 11 5.19 -2.90 3.00
C GLY A 11 4.27 -4.12 3.05
N CYS A 12 4.28 -4.85 4.17
CA CYS A 12 3.44 -6.04 4.34
C CYS A 12 1.97 -5.76 3.95
N PHE A 13 1.48 -6.47 2.92
CA PHE A 13 0.15 -6.22 2.37
C PHE A 13 -1.00 -6.52 3.36
N TRP A 14 -0.79 -7.35 4.38
CA TRP A 14 -1.79 -7.71 5.37
C TRP A 14 -2.21 -6.48 6.17
N CYS A 15 -1.24 -5.62 6.49
CA CYS A 15 -1.46 -4.35 7.16
C CYS A 15 -2.07 -3.27 6.25
N MET A 16 -1.98 -3.45 4.94
CA MET A 16 -2.50 -2.51 3.96
C MET A 16 -3.95 -2.79 3.58
N VAL A 17 -4.49 -4.00 3.77
CA VAL A 17 -5.90 -4.31 3.45
C VAL A 17 -6.87 -3.58 4.39
N LYS A 18 -6.76 -3.83 5.70
CA LYS A 18 -7.70 -3.33 6.73
C LYS A 18 -7.93 -1.81 6.68
N PRO A 19 -6.92 -0.96 6.42
CA PRO A 19 -7.12 0.48 6.31
C PRO A 19 -8.10 0.90 5.22
N PHE A 20 -8.20 0.18 4.09
CA PHE A 20 -9.11 0.56 3.00
C PHE A 20 -10.48 -0.11 3.09
N ASP A 21 -10.56 -1.29 3.69
CA ASP A 21 -11.77 -2.14 3.74
C ASP A 21 -12.93 -1.58 4.60
N ARG A 22 -12.78 -0.36 5.14
CA ARG A 22 -13.77 0.28 6.02
C ARG A 22 -14.50 1.47 5.40
N TYR A 23 -14.10 1.90 4.21
CA TYR A 23 -14.63 3.12 3.59
C TYR A 23 -15.75 2.82 2.61
N ASP A 24 -16.84 3.58 2.71
CA ASP A 24 -17.89 3.57 1.71
C ASP A 24 -17.29 3.90 0.34
N GLY A 25 -17.70 3.16 -0.69
CA GLY A 25 -17.16 3.29 -2.05
C GLY A 25 -15.98 2.36 -2.35
N VAL A 26 -15.32 1.78 -1.34
CA VAL A 26 -14.37 0.67 -1.57
C VAL A 26 -15.15 -0.62 -1.80
N ILE A 27 -14.99 -1.22 -2.97
CA ILE A 27 -15.74 -2.41 -3.40
C ILE A 27 -14.97 -3.70 -3.06
N SER A 28 -13.65 -3.69 -3.27
CA SER A 28 -12.79 -4.82 -2.90
C SER A 28 -11.35 -4.37 -2.70
N VAL A 29 -10.62 -5.11 -1.87
CA VAL A 29 -9.18 -4.93 -1.64
C VAL A 29 -8.51 -6.30 -1.73
N VAL A 30 -7.64 -6.49 -2.73
CA VAL A 30 -6.98 -7.77 -3.00
C VAL A 30 -5.49 -7.64 -2.74
N SER A 31 -4.93 -8.52 -1.90
CA SER A 31 -3.49 -8.62 -1.69
C SER A 31 -2.82 -9.30 -2.89
N GLY A 32 -1.64 -8.84 -3.29
CA GLY A 32 -0.92 -9.43 -4.41
C GLY A 32 0.47 -8.86 -4.65
N TYR A 33 1.00 -9.19 -5.82
CA TYR A 33 2.36 -8.88 -6.25
C TYR A 33 2.34 -8.12 -7.57
N THR A 34 3.13 -7.05 -7.66
CA THR A 34 3.26 -6.27 -8.91
C THR A 34 4.58 -5.50 -8.96
N GLY A 35 4.88 -4.88 -10.10
CA GLY A 35 6.09 -4.09 -10.34
C GLY A 35 7.28 -4.91 -10.85
N GLY A 36 7.30 -6.22 -10.61
CA GLY A 36 8.35 -7.12 -11.04
C GLY A 36 8.20 -7.65 -12.47
N ASP A 37 9.12 -8.51 -12.85
CA ASP A 37 9.25 -9.04 -14.21
C ASP A 37 8.98 -10.56 -14.29
N VAL A 38 8.81 -11.23 -13.15
CA VAL A 38 8.47 -12.66 -13.10
C VAL A 38 6.95 -12.84 -13.24
N GLU A 39 6.51 -13.63 -14.22
CA GLU A 39 5.09 -13.96 -14.37
C GLU A 39 4.61 -14.95 -13.30
N ASN A 40 3.41 -14.74 -12.77
CA ASN A 40 2.75 -15.60 -11.77
C ASN A 40 3.70 -15.99 -10.60
N PRO A 41 4.28 -15.02 -9.88
CA PRO A 41 5.19 -15.31 -8.77
C PRO A 41 4.42 -15.95 -7.60
N SER A 42 5.07 -16.86 -6.87
CA SER A 42 4.58 -17.31 -5.55
C SER A 42 5.09 -16.42 -4.44
N TYR A 43 4.44 -16.45 -3.27
CA TYR A 43 4.92 -15.73 -2.09
C TYR A 43 6.40 -16.01 -1.78
N GLU A 44 6.82 -17.29 -1.79
CA GLU A 44 8.20 -17.66 -1.49
C GLU A 44 9.20 -17.04 -2.47
N LEU A 45 8.80 -16.94 -3.73
CA LEU A 45 9.62 -16.34 -4.77
C LEU A 45 9.70 -14.82 -4.62
N VAL A 46 8.63 -14.14 -4.20
CA VAL A 46 8.68 -12.71 -3.91
C VAL A 46 9.56 -12.42 -2.68
N CYS A 47 9.49 -13.27 -1.65
CA CYS A 47 10.32 -13.14 -0.45
C CYS A 47 11.83 -13.25 -0.71
N THR A 48 12.27 -13.80 -1.86
CA THR A 48 13.70 -13.82 -2.21
C THR A 48 14.24 -12.43 -2.59
N ASN A 49 13.36 -11.46 -2.87
CA ASN A 49 13.71 -10.13 -3.37
C ASN A 49 14.52 -10.16 -4.69
N THR A 50 14.23 -11.13 -5.56
CA THR A 50 14.90 -11.24 -6.88
C THR A 50 13.94 -11.13 -8.06
N THR A 51 12.64 -10.97 -7.80
CA THR A 51 11.60 -10.92 -8.85
C THR A 51 11.29 -9.51 -9.33
N GLY A 52 11.74 -8.49 -8.58
CA GLY A 52 11.33 -7.09 -8.73
C GLY A 52 9.91 -6.80 -8.25
N HIS A 53 9.17 -7.81 -7.75
CA HIS A 53 7.81 -7.60 -7.25
C HIS A 53 7.79 -6.98 -5.88
N ARG A 54 6.78 -6.14 -5.66
CA ARG A 54 6.41 -5.58 -4.36
C ARG A 54 5.11 -6.21 -3.89
N GLU A 55 5.01 -6.41 -2.58
CA GLU A 55 3.72 -6.64 -1.95
C GLU A 55 2.86 -5.39 -2.10
N ALA A 56 1.68 -5.58 -2.67
CA ALA A 56 0.75 -4.51 -2.98
C ALA A 56 -0.70 -4.93 -2.71
N VAL A 57 -1.57 -3.94 -2.60
CA VAL A 57 -3.01 -4.12 -2.63
C VAL A 57 -3.59 -3.51 -3.90
N GLU A 58 -4.46 -4.23 -4.58
CA GLU A 58 -5.33 -3.71 -5.64
C GLU A 58 -6.70 -3.40 -5.04
N ILE A 59 -7.09 -2.13 -5.09
CA ILE A 59 -8.36 -1.63 -4.57
C ILE A 59 -9.27 -1.34 -5.75
N THR A 60 -10.42 -1.98 -5.79
CA THR A 60 -11.52 -1.59 -6.69
C THR A 60 -12.44 -0.64 -5.95
N PHE A 61 -12.72 0.53 -6.51
CA PHE A 61 -13.53 1.56 -5.86
C PHE A 61 -14.52 2.22 -6.82
N ASP A 62 -15.60 2.75 -6.27
CA ASP A 62 -16.57 3.60 -6.95
C ASP A 62 -16.14 5.07 -6.82
N ASP A 63 -15.72 5.66 -7.94
CA ASP A 63 -15.19 7.02 -8.00
C ASP A 63 -16.26 8.11 -7.79
N GLU A 64 -17.54 7.73 -7.78
CA GLU A 64 -18.65 8.60 -7.41
C GLU A 64 -18.83 8.70 -5.87
N VAL A 65 -18.26 7.77 -5.11
CA VAL A 65 -18.41 7.67 -3.64
C VAL A 65 -17.10 7.99 -2.91
N ILE A 66 -15.97 7.47 -3.39
CA ILE A 66 -14.64 7.74 -2.84
C ILE A 66 -13.66 8.10 -3.95
N THR A 67 -12.91 9.19 -3.75
CA THR A 67 -11.95 9.69 -4.72
C THR A 67 -10.61 8.99 -4.63
N TYR A 68 -9.85 9.01 -5.73
CA TYR A 68 -8.47 8.50 -5.73
C TYR A 68 -7.57 9.28 -4.77
N GLU A 69 -7.80 10.59 -4.61
CA GLU A 69 -7.11 11.47 -3.68
C GLU A 69 -7.35 11.08 -2.20
N GLU A 70 -8.57 10.66 -1.85
CA GLU A 70 -8.87 10.11 -0.52
C GLU A 70 -8.11 8.81 -0.29
N LEU A 71 -8.07 7.91 -1.29
CA LEU A 71 -7.27 6.69 -1.22
C LEU A 71 -5.76 6.98 -1.04
N LEU A 72 -5.22 7.99 -1.73
CA LEU A 72 -3.84 8.44 -1.54
C LEU A 72 -3.61 8.98 -0.12
N SER A 73 -4.52 9.78 0.41
CA SER A 73 -4.46 10.30 1.78
C SER A 73 -4.44 9.17 2.83
N ILE A 74 -5.28 8.14 2.63
CA ILE A 74 -5.30 6.95 3.47
C ILE A 74 -3.96 6.22 3.38
N PHE A 75 -3.45 6.00 2.15
CA PHE A 75 -2.18 5.34 1.89
C PHE A 75 -1.01 6.01 2.62
N TRP A 76 -0.84 7.33 2.49
CA TRP A 76 0.25 8.08 3.14
C TRP A 76 0.24 7.97 4.67
N ARG A 77 -0.94 7.82 5.26
CA ARG A 77 -1.10 7.63 6.71
C ARG A 77 -0.71 6.24 7.18
N GLN A 78 -0.63 5.24 6.30
CA GLN A 78 -0.27 3.87 6.68
C GLN A 78 1.22 3.55 6.58
N ILE A 79 1.99 4.33 5.82
CA ILE A 79 3.38 4.03 5.49
C ILE A 79 4.35 5.03 6.11
N ASP A 80 5.62 4.65 6.25
CA ASP A 80 6.75 5.58 6.31
C ASP A 80 7.20 5.91 4.88
N PRO A 81 6.79 7.07 4.33
CA PRO A 81 7.10 7.42 2.94
C PRO A 81 8.56 7.87 2.76
N THR A 82 9.35 7.94 3.84
CA THR A 82 10.77 8.33 3.81
C THR A 82 11.72 7.14 3.81
N ASP A 83 11.19 5.92 3.98
CA ASP A 83 11.97 4.69 4.09
C ASP A 83 12.17 4.03 2.72
N SER A 84 13.40 4.10 2.19
CA SER A 84 13.78 3.46 0.92
C SER A 84 14.20 1.99 1.07
N GLY A 85 14.31 1.45 2.30
CA GLY A 85 14.82 0.10 2.56
C GLY A 85 13.75 -0.97 2.79
N GLY A 86 12.47 -0.58 2.75
CA GLY A 86 11.34 -1.41 3.17
C GLY A 86 10.68 -0.85 4.43
N GLN A 87 9.39 -1.10 4.62
CA GLN A 87 8.61 -0.50 5.70
C GLN A 87 8.92 -1.11 7.08
N PHE A 88 9.16 -0.28 8.11
CA PHE A 88 9.35 -0.65 9.55
C PHE A 88 9.74 -2.11 9.82
N PHE A 89 10.94 -2.50 10.22
CA PHE A 89 11.30 -3.95 10.39
C PHE A 89 11.15 -4.90 9.18
N ASP A 90 10.16 -4.77 8.30
CA ASP A 90 10.08 -5.49 7.03
C ASP A 90 11.07 -4.83 6.05
N ARG A 91 12.04 -5.61 5.57
CA ARG A 91 13.16 -5.09 4.78
C ARG A 91 13.32 -5.88 3.50
N GLY A 92 13.72 -5.18 2.44
CA GLY A 92 13.84 -5.74 1.11
C GLY A 92 13.02 -4.98 0.08
N GLU A 93 13.33 -5.23 -1.19
CA GLU A 93 12.67 -4.62 -2.33
C GLU A 93 11.15 -4.87 -2.32
N SER A 94 10.75 -6.08 -1.91
CA SER A 94 9.35 -6.48 -1.81
C SER A 94 8.50 -5.60 -0.87
N TYR A 95 9.13 -4.95 0.09
CA TYR A 95 8.46 -4.10 1.08
C TYR A 95 8.65 -2.59 0.83
N GLN A 96 9.28 -2.19 -0.28
CA GLN A 96 9.40 -0.78 -0.63
C GLN A 96 8.04 -0.19 -1.02
N THR A 97 7.88 1.10 -0.78
CA THR A 97 6.63 1.80 -1.08
C THR A 97 6.55 2.19 -2.55
N ALA A 98 5.40 1.99 -3.18
CA ALA A 98 5.11 2.51 -4.51
C ALA A 98 3.61 2.79 -4.69
N ILE A 99 3.31 3.74 -5.55
CA ILE A 99 1.98 3.97 -6.11
C ILE A 99 2.04 3.55 -7.57
N PHE A 100 1.26 2.54 -7.94
CA PHE A 100 1.16 2.05 -9.32
C PHE A 100 -0.09 2.63 -9.98
N THR A 101 0.11 3.46 -11.00
CA THR A 101 -0.95 4.27 -11.60
C THR A 101 -1.47 3.65 -12.89
N ASN A 102 -2.80 3.52 -13.00
CA ASN A 102 -3.48 2.91 -14.14
C ASN A 102 -3.83 3.91 -15.27
N SER A 103 -3.66 5.21 -15.03
CA SER A 103 -3.96 6.26 -16.00
C SER A 103 -3.06 7.49 -15.81
N PRO A 104 -2.94 8.36 -16.83
CA PRO A 104 -2.25 9.66 -16.68
C PRO A 104 -2.87 10.53 -15.58
N GLU A 105 -4.19 10.49 -15.41
CA GLU A 105 -4.88 11.24 -14.35
C GLU A 105 -4.46 10.75 -12.94
N GLN A 106 -4.39 9.43 -12.72
CA GLN A 106 -3.88 8.89 -11.46
C GLN A 106 -2.42 9.28 -11.22
N TYR A 107 -1.59 9.31 -12.28
CA TYR A 107 -0.21 9.76 -12.17
C TYR A 107 -0.10 11.22 -11.72
N GLU A 108 -0.88 12.12 -12.33
CA GLU A 108 -0.90 13.53 -11.94
C GLU A 108 -1.38 13.72 -10.50
N LYS A 109 -2.45 13.03 -10.09
CA LYS A 109 -2.99 13.08 -8.73
C LYS A 109 -2.01 12.53 -7.69
N ALA A 110 -1.36 11.40 -7.98
CA ALA A 110 -0.36 10.81 -7.11
C ALA A 110 0.86 11.74 -6.95
N LEU A 111 1.32 12.35 -8.05
CA LEU A 111 2.43 13.29 -8.03
C LEU A 111 2.09 14.55 -7.22
N HIS A 112 0.90 15.11 -7.43
CA HIS A 112 0.43 16.25 -6.66
C HIS A 112 0.37 15.92 -5.17
N SER A 113 -0.23 14.80 -4.80
CA SER A 113 -0.33 14.34 -3.42
C SER A 113 1.04 14.12 -2.76
N LYS A 114 2.02 13.59 -3.51
CA LYS A 114 3.41 13.47 -3.04
C LYS A 114 4.04 14.84 -2.75
N ILE A 115 3.86 15.81 -3.65
CA ILE A 115 4.40 17.17 -3.50
C ILE A 115 3.73 17.89 -2.31
N GLU A 116 2.43 17.74 -2.14
CA GLU A 116 1.71 18.26 -0.97
C GLU A 116 2.28 17.68 0.32
N LEU A 117 2.56 16.36 0.34
CA LEU A 117 3.15 15.71 1.50
C LEU A 117 4.57 16.22 1.80
N GLU A 118 5.41 16.35 0.76
CA GLU A 118 6.77 16.91 0.88
C GLU A 118 6.77 18.34 1.41
N THR A 119 5.80 19.16 0.99
CA THR A 119 5.72 20.58 1.37
C THR A 119 4.95 20.82 2.67
N SER A 120 4.23 19.82 3.19
CA SER A 120 3.44 19.92 4.43
C SER A 120 4.27 20.14 5.70
N GLY A 121 5.59 19.87 5.66
CA GLY A 121 6.46 19.90 6.83
C GLY A 121 6.27 18.74 7.81
N LYS A 122 5.43 17.74 7.47
CA LYS A 122 5.22 16.53 8.28
C LYS A 122 6.43 15.62 8.33
N PHE A 123 7.23 15.61 7.26
CA PHE A 123 8.44 14.81 7.15
C PHE A 123 9.65 15.72 6.97
N SER A 124 10.70 15.46 7.76
CA SER A 124 11.99 16.17 7.65
C SER A 124 12.91 15.57 6.59
N LYS A 125 12.59 14.35 6.12
CA LYS A 125 13.31 13.64 5.05
C LYS A 125 12.48 13.66 3.77
N SER A 126 13.17 13.55 2.63
CA SER A 126 12.54 13.43 1.31
C SER A 126 11.65 12.19 1.21
N ILE A 127 10.57 12.30 0.45
CA ILE A 127 9.64 11.19 0.20
C ILE A 127 10.23 10.25 -0.86
N GLN A 128 10.51 9.03 -0.43
CA GLN A 128 11.12 7.96 -1.23
C GLN A 128 10.10 7.10 -1.97
N THR A 129 8.81 7.24 -1.67
CA THR A 129 7.76 6.49 -2.38
C THR A 129 7.77 6.82 -3.87
N GLU A 130 7.86 5.77 -4.68
CA GLU A 130 7.89 5.87 -6.13
C GLU A 130 6.48 5.92 -6.71
N ILE A 131 6.33 6.61 -7.84
CA ILE A 131 5.10 6.65 -8.62
C ILE A 131 5.45 6.02 -9.97
N LEU A 132 4.88 4.85 -10.23
CA LEU A 132 5.24 3.99 -11.34
C LEU A 132 4.00 3.67 -12.18
N PRO A 133 4.14 3.46 -13.50
CA PRO A 133 3.04 2.91 -14.28
C PRO A 133 2.67 1.52 -13.76
N ALA A 134 1.37 1.22 -13.73
CA ALA A 134 0.90 -0.10 -13.34
C ALA A 134 1.46 -1.20 -14.27
N LYS A 135 1.99 -2.25 -13.66
CA LYS A 135 2.38 -3.51 -14.30
C LYS A 135 1.32 -4.58 -14.02
N PRO A 136 1.39 -5.78 -14.63
CA PRO A 136 0.51 -6.88 -14.25
C PRO A 136 0.46 -7.08 -12.73
N PHE A 137 -0.75 -7.27 -12.22
CA PHE A 137 -1.01 -7.55 -10.82
C PHE A 137 -1.35 -9.03 -10.67
N TYR A 138 -0.63 -9.73 -9.80
CA TYR A 138 -0.83 -11.14 -9.51
C TYR A 138 -1.44 -11.26 -8.12
N PRO A 139 -2.71 -11.67 -7.99
CA PRO A 139 -3.31 -11.93 -6.69
C PRO A 139 -2.48 -12.95 -5.90
N ALA A 140 -2.22 -12.63 -4.64
CA ALA A 140 -1.58 -13.56 -3.71
C ALA A 140 -2.50 -14.75 -3.41
N GLU A 141 -1.92 -15.83 -2.88
CA GLU A 141 -2.63 -17.04 -2.54
C GLU A 141 -3.77 -16.75 -1.54
N GLU A 142 -4.83 -17.56 -1.58
CA GLU A 142 -6.06 -17.37 -0.77
C GLU A 142 -5.79 -17.27 0.75
N GLY A 143 -4.68 -17.86 1.22
CA GLY A 143 -4.24 -17.73 2.60
C GLY A 143 -3.84 -16.31 3.02
N HIS A 144 -3.44 -15.46 2.07
CA HIS A 144 -3.05 -14.06 2.30
C HIS A 144 -4.21 -13.07 2.15
N GLN A 145 -5.32 -13.48 1.53
CA GLN A 145 -6.52 -12.65 1.40
C GLN A 145 -7.27 -12.58 2.73
N ASP A 146 -7.81 -11.42 3.08
CA ASP A 146 -8.56 -11.17 4.33
C ASP A 146 -7.82 -11.62 5.60
N TYR A 147 -6.49 -11.53 5.58
CA TYR A 147 -5.65 -12.09 6.64
C TYR A 147 -6.00 -11.55 8.03
N TYR A 148 -6.37 -10.26 8.11
CA TYR A 148 -6.76 -9.61 9.36
C TYR A 148 -8.08 -10.16 9.95
N LEU A 149 -8.98 -10.69 9.10
CA LEU A 149 -10.22 -11.36 9.51
C LEU A 149 -9.98 -12.82 9.85
N LYS A 150 -9.19 -13.52 9.04
CA LYS A 150 -8.91 -14.97 9.19
C LYS A 150 -7.98 -15.25 10.38
N ASN A 151 -7.01 -14.37 10.65
CA ASN A 151 -5.97 -14.55 11.66
C ASN A 151 -5.80 -13.32 12.60
N PRO A 152 -6.86 -12.87 13.31
CA PRO A 152 -6.87 -11.59 14.01
C PRO A 152 -5.82 -11.48 15.11
N SER A 153 -5.56 -12.56 15.86
CA SER A 153 -4.56 -12.56 16.94
C SER A 153 -3.13 -12.37 16.40
N HIS A 154 -2.80 -13.06 15.31
CA HIS A 154 -1.49 -12.94 14.67
C HIS A 154 -1.33 -11.57 14.00
N TYR A 155 -2.36 -11.14 13.27
CA TYR A 155 -2.41 -9.82 12.67
C TYR A 155 -2.18 -8.70 13.69
N ASN A 156 -2.89 -8.71 14.83
CA ASN A 156 -2.74 -7.65 15.84
C ASN A 156 -1.33 -7.64 16.46
N HIS A 157 -0.77 -8.81 16.77
CA HIS A 157 0.61 -8.89 17.24
C HIS A 157 1.61 -8.36 16.21
N TYR A 158 1.40 -8.66 14.93
CA TYR A 158 2.26 -8.21 13.86
C TYR A 158 2.11 -6.70 13.57
N ALA A 159 0.90 -6.15 13.59
CA ALA A 159 0.66 -4.72 13.40
C ALA A 159 1.38 -3.88 14.47
N ILE A 160 1.32 -4.31 15.74
CA ILE A 160 2.05 -3.70 16.85
C ILE A 160 3.57 -3.93 16.68
N GLY A 161 3.95 -5.19 16.44
CA GLY A 161 5.34 -5.64 16.41
C GLY A 161 6.16 -5.12 15.22
N SER A 162 5.51 -4.81 14.09
CA SER A 162 6.14 -4.23 12.90
C SER A 162 6.63 -2.81 13.15
N GLY A 163 6.05 -2.09 14.12
CA GLY A 163 6.33 -0.67 14.35
C GLY A 163 5.46 0.28 13.50
N ARG A 164 4.58 -0.25 12.64
CA ARG A 164 3.61 0.55 11.87
C ARG A 164 2.67 1.32 12.78
N GLU A 165 2.07 0.67 13.78
CA GLU A 165 1.15 1.35 14.70
C GLU A 165 1.83 2.48 15.48
N SER A 166 3.03 2.22 16.02
CA SER A 166 3.83 3.23 16.71
C SER A 166 4.16 4.42 15.79
N PHE A 167 4.53 4.16 14.54
CA PHE A 167 4.78 5.22 13.57
C PHE A 167 3.53 6.06 13.31
N LYS A 168 2.38 5.39 13.12
CA LYS A 168 1.10 6.05 12.87
C LYS A 168 0.76 7.03 13.99
N ILE A 169 0.80 6.55 15.23
CA ILE A 169 0.50 7.37 16.41
C ILE A 169 1.43 8.58 16.50
N ASN A 170 2.74 8.37 16.27
CA ASN A 170 3.72 9.44 16.40
C ASN A 170 3.62 10.54 15.33
N HIS A 171 3.18 10.22 14.11
CA HIS A 171 3.15 11.17 12.98
C HIS A 171 1.75 11.73 12.69
N TRP A 172 0.71 10.96 13.02
CA TRP A 172 -0.67 11.28 12.64
C TRP A 172 -1.61 11.43 13.84
N GLY A 173 -1.18 11.03 15.04
CA GLY A 173 -2.03 10.93 16.23
C GLY A 173 -2.76 9.58 16.31
N GLU A 174 -3.55 9.40 17.36
CA GLU A 174 -4.52 8.31 17.40
C GLU A 174 -5.62 8.59 16.36
N ASP A 175 -5.96 7.59 15.55
CA ASP A 175 -7.15 7.67 14.70
C ASP A 175 -8.37 7.67 15.66
N GLU A 176 -9.12 8.78 15.73
CA GLU A 176 -10.39 8.88 16.48
C GLU A 176 -11.44 7.84 16.02
#